data_AF-Q1Q178-F1
#
_entry.id   AF-Q1Q178-F1
#
_cell.length_a   1.000
_cell.length_b   1.000
_cell.length_c   1.000
_cell.angle_alpha   90.00
_cell.angle_beta   90.00
_cell.angle_gamma   90.00
#
_symmetry.space_group_name_H-M   'P 1'
#
loop_
_entity.id
_entity.type
_entity.pdbx_description
1 polymer ?
#
loop_
_entity_poly.entity_id
_entity_poly.type
_entity_poly.pdbx_seq_one_letter_code
_entity_poly.pdbx_strand_id
1 'polypeptide(L)'
;MKECMAYMNKGVRVVFRGDSGFFTGELLEYLESILAGYLIKVKLKNLEGLLEGQKWNEVKGEPGWEQAEFWYRCAGWDRARRFVAVRQLVKREKKLVEVSVYEYFCYVTTERLSPMEAHRCYGKRATCETLIEESKGQMNAGHIRTGEFLANAALFQCAVLAYNLLKWMGLLSGGVIQKWEVKTMRLWLIRVAGKLVERSRQMTLKLPEKFLHQEEWEKWERMSLDVVFQ
;
A
#
# COMPACT_ATOMS: atom_id res chain seq x y z
N MET A 1 -8.20 -11.64 4.84
CA MET A 1 -7.55 -11.22 6.10
C MET A 1 -7.28 -12.38 7.04
N LYS A 2 -8.26 -13.28 7.31
CA LYS A 2 -8.04 -14.50 8.12
C LYS A 2 -6.82 -15.31 7.65
N GLU A 3 -6.71 -15.53 6.34
CA GLU A 3 -5.57 -16.20 5.71
C GLU A 3 -4.25 -15.45 5.94
N CYS A 4 -4.20 -14.14 5.69
CA CYS A 4 -3.00 -13.34 5.97
C CYS A 4 -2.55 -13.44 7.44
N MET A 5 -3.50 -13.45 8.39
CA MET A 5 -3.19 -13.59 9.81
C MET A 5 -2.66 -14.99 10.17
N ALA A 6 -3.09 -16.04 9.46
CA ALA A 6 -2.61 -17.40 9.67
C ALA A 6 -1.12 -17.57 9.31
N TYR A 7 -0.63 -16.80 8.34
CA TYR A 7 0.77 -16.84 7.88
C TYR A 7 1.69 -15.82 8.58
N MET A 8 1.19 -15.07 9.57
CA MET A 8 1.98 -14.05 10.27
C MET A 8 2.74 -14.63 11.47
N ASN A 9 4.00 -14.21 11.62
CA ASN A 9 4.80 -14.59 12.78
C ASN A 9 4.19 -14.08 14.09
N LYS A 10 4.24 -14.93 15.12
CA LYS A 10 3.80 -14.55 16.48
C LYS A 10 4.63 -13.37 16.99
N GLY A 11 3.98 -12.39 17.62
CA GLY A 11 4.64 -11.21 18.20
C GLY A 11 4.73 -9.98 17.30
N VAL A 12 4.29 -10.06 16.04
CA VAL A 12 4.23 -8.90 15.13
C VAL A 12 2.93 -8.13 15.34
N ARG A 13 3.03 -6.83 15.61
CA ARG A 13 1.86 -5.94 15.67
C ARG A 13 1.31 -5.69 14.27
N VAL A 14 0.02 -5.98 14.09
CA VAL A 14 -0.67 -5.80 12.81
C VAL A 14 -1.43 -4.49 12.82
N VAL A 15 -1.32 -3.71 11.74
CA VAL A 15 -2.15 -2.51 11.53
C VAL A 15 -2.79 -2.57 10.15
N PHE A 16 -4.12 -2.63 10.11
CA PHE A 16 -4.90 -2.64 8.89
C PHE A 16 -5.14 -1.22 8.36
N ARG A 17 -4.83 -0.97 7.08
CA ARG A 17 -5.12 0.31 6.42
C ARG A 17 -6.10 0.10 5.27
N GLY A 18 -7.28 0.72 5.34
CA GLY A 18 -8.39 0.51 4.42
C GLY A 18 -8.99 1.81 3.90
N ASP A 19 -9.55 1.78 2.69
CA ASP A 19 -10.40 2.87 2.18
C ASP A 19 -11.83 2.78 2.76
N SER A 20 -12.71 3.65 2.29
CA SER A 20 -14.10 3.73 2.76
C SER A 20 -14.97 2.53 2.40
N GLY A 21 -14.52 1.64 1.50
CA GLY A 21 -15.16 0.35 1.24
C GLY A 21 -15.02 -0.63 2.42
N PHE A 22 -14.03 -0.42 3.28
CA PHE A 22 -13.77 -1.23 4.47
C PHE A 22 -14.37 -0.63 5.75
N PHE A 23 -15.12 0.47 5.65
CA PHE A 23 -15.78 1.10 6.80
C PHE A 23 -17.05 0.33 7.20
N THR A 24 -16.89 -0.85 7.78
CA THR A 24 -17.98 -1.72 8.26
C THR A 24 -17.77 -2.13 9.72
N GLY A 25 -18.86 -2.27 10.48
CA GLY A 25 -18.80 -2.68 11.89
C GLY A 25 -18.17 -4.05 12.08
N GLU A 26 -18.61 -5.03 11.28
CA GLU A 26 -18.11 -6.41 11.31
C GLU A 26 -16.58 -6.51 11.13
N LEU A 27 -16.01 -5.70 10.22
CA LEU A 27 -14.56 -5.70 10.01
C LEU A 27 -13.80 -5.11 11.19
N LEU A 28 -14.30 -4.02 11.75
CA LEU A 28 -13.70 -3.36 12.90
C LEU A 28 -13.75 -4.27 14.13
N GLU A 29 -14.88 -4.93 14.38
CA GLU A 29 -15.04 -5.93 15.45
C GLU A 29 -14.08 -7.11 15.27
N TYR A 30 -13.93 -7.61 14.05
CA TYR A 30 -12.97 -8.66 13.76
C TYR A 30 -11.52 -8.22 14.04
N LEU A 31 -11.12 -7.02 13.60
CA LEU A 31 -9.80 -6.46 13.86
C LEU A 31 -9.52 -6.28 15.36
N GLU A 32 -10.53 -5.81 16.09
CA GLU A 32 -10.47 -5.69 17.56
C GLU A 32 -10.32 -7.06 18.24
N SER A 33 -11.04 -8.09 17.76
CA SER A 33 -11.00 -9.45 18.34
C SER A 33 -9.62 -10.11 18.24
N ILE A 34 -8.81 -9.70 17.27
CA ILE A 34 -7.44 -10.20 17.05
C ILE A 34 -6.36 -9.21 17.52
N LEU A 35 -6.77 -8.14 18.24
CA LEU A 35 -5.88 -7.07 18.71
C LEU A 35 -5.07 -6.39 17.59
N ALA A 36 -5.61 -6.37 16.37
CA ALA A 36 -5.02 -5.64 15.26
C ALA A 36 -5.40 -4.16 15.36
N GLY A 37 -4.41 -3.29 15.14
CA GLY A 37 -4.68 -1.87 14.94
C GLY A 37 -5.33 -1.61 13.59
N TYR A 38 -5.95 -0.45 13.42
CA TYR A 38 -6.48 -0.04 12.12
C TYR A 38 -6.49 1.47 11.91
N LEU A 39 -6.46 1.86 10.63
CA LEU A 39 -6.69 3.21 10.15
C LEU A 39 -7.51 3.10 8.84
N ILE A 40 -8.81 3.39 8.94
CA ILE A 40 -9.76 3.22 7.83
C ILE A 40 -10.41 4.56 7.49
N LYS A 41 -10.44 4.93 6.21
CA LYS A 41 -11.15 6.13 5.76
C LYS A 41 -12.65 5.95 5.95
N VAL A 42 -13.31 6.95 6.51
CA VAL A 42 -14.75 6.91 6.79
C VAL A 42 -15.53 7.22 5.53
N LYS A 43 -16.61 6.48 5.29
CA LYS A 43 -17.61 6.83 4.28
C LYS A 43 -18.50 7.93 4.84
N LEU A 44 -18.29 9.18 4.40
CA LEU A 44 -18.95 10.37 4.98
C LEU A 44 -20.46 10.45 4.74
N LYS A 45 -21.02 9.61 3.86
CA LYS A 45 -22.47 9.59 3.57
C LYS A 45 -23.25 9.44 4.88
N ASN A 46 -24.11 10.42 5.19
CA ASN A 46 -24.91 10.51 6.42
C ASN A 46 -24.14 10.88 7.71
N LEU A 47 -22.86 11.26 7.61
CA LEU A 47 -22.02 11.71 8.74
C LEU A 47 -21.54 13.16 8.58
N GLU A 48 -21.95 13.86 7.53
CA GLU A 48 -21.58 15.26 7.29
C GLU A 48 -22.06 16.17 8.43
N GLY A 49 -23.34 16.07 8.81
CA GLY A 49 -23.88 16.84 9.94
C GLY A 49 -23.22 16.51 11.29
N LEU A 50 -22.73 15.26 11.46
CA LEU A 50 -21.94 14.90 12.63
C LEU A 50 -20.61 15.66 12.65
N LEU A 51 -19.92 15.75 11.51
CA LEU A 51 -18.65 16.45 11.38
C LEU A 51 -18.81 17.97 11.54
N GLU A 52 -19.87 18.55 11.00
CA GLU A 52 -20.18 19.97 11.16
C GLU A 52 -20.39 20.36 12.63
N GLY A 53 -21.00 19.48 13.42
CA GLY A 53 -21.21 19.68 14.86
C GLY A 53 -19.97 19.49 15.74
N GLN A 54 -18.82 19.07 15.18
CA GLN A 54 -17.60 18.87 15.97
C GLN A 54 -16.87 20.18 16.28
N LYS A 55 -16.12 20.19 17.37
CA LYS A 55 -15.19 21.27 17.68
C LYS A 55 -13.90 21.10 16.86
N TRP A 56 -13.71 22.00 15.90
CA TRP A 56 -12.52 22.06 15.06
C TRP A 56 -11.47 22.99 15.66
N ASN A 57 -10.21 22.55 15.62
CA ASN A 57 -9.05 23.35 16.07
C ASN A 57 -8.07 23.49 14.91
N GLU A 58 -7.47 24.66 14.75
CA GLU A 58 -6.44 24.89 13.73
C GLU A 58 -5.24 23.96 13.93
N VAL A 59 -4.66 23.50 12.82
CA VAL A 59 -3.45 22.69 12.83
C VAL A 59 -2.23 23.62 12.89
N LYS A 60 -1.43 23.49 13.95
CA LYS A 60 -0.23 24.31 14.14
C LYS A 60 0.74 24.15 12.96
N GLY A 61 1.02 25.27 12.29
CA GLY A 61 1.95 25.32 11.15
C GLY A 61 1.35 24.94 9.80
N GLU A 62 0.03 24.68 9.72
CA GLU A 62 -0.67 24.33 8.47
C GLU A 62 -1.87 25.27 8.26
N PRO A 63 -1.66 26.50 7.75
CA PRO A 63 -2.74 27.47 7.54
C PRO A 63 -3.87 26.91 6.67
N GLY A 64 -5.12 27.13 7.08
CA GLY A 64 -6.30 26.63 6.37
C GLY A 64 -6.64 25.17 6.65
N TRP A 65 -5.84 24.47 7.47
CA TRP A 65 -6.17 23.14 7.98
C TRP A 65 -6.69 23.19 9.40
N GLU A 66 -7.75 22.44 9.63
CA GLU A 66 -8.31 22.25 10.95
C GLU A 66 -8.50 20.77 11.23
N GLN A 67 -8.51 20.41 12.51
CA GLN A 67 -8.60 19.03 12.97
C GLN A 67 -9.59 18.86 14.12
N ALA A 68 -10.19 17.68 14.15
CA ALA A 68 -11.10 17.23 15.20
C ALA A 68 -10.82 15.78 15.58
N GLU A 69 -11.05 15.46 16.84
CA GLU A 69 -11.02 14.10 17.38
C GLU A 69 -12.27 13.91 18.23
N PHE A 70 -12.96 12.79 18.03
CA PHE A 70 -14.19 12.48 18.74
C PHE A 70 -14.44 10.98 18.80
N TRP A 71 -15.33 10.57 19.70
CA TRP A 71 -15.81 9.20 19.79
C TRP A 71 -17.23 9.14 19.28
N TYR A 72 -17.51 8.17 18.40
CA TYR A 72 -18.84 8.02 17.83
C TYR A 72 -19.21 6.55 17.65
N ARG A 73 -20.48 6.23 17.88
CA ARG A 73 -21.06 4.91 17.65
C ARG A 73 -22.02 5.02 16.46
N CYS A 74 -21.63 4.44 15.33
CA CYS A 74 -22.54 4.32 14.19
C CYS A 74 -23.71 3.39 14.52
N ALA A 75 -24.81 3.54 13.78
CA ALA A 75 -25.96 2.66 13.91
C ALA A 75 -25.55 1.19 13.67
N GLY A 76 -25.99 0.29 14.54
CA GLY A 76 -25.68 -1.14 14.48
C GLY A 76 -24.34 -1.55 15.08
N TRP A 77 -23.51 -0.60 15.54
CA TRP A 77 -22.27 -0.93 16.25
C TRP A 77 -22.54 -1.16 17.74
N ASP A 78 -21.81 -2.11 18.33
CA ASP A 78 -21.88 -2.44 19.75
C ASP A 78 -21.25 -1.33 20.63
N ARG A 79 -20.24 -0.62 20.11
CA ARG A 79 -19.46 0.39 20.86
C ARG A 79 -19.10 1.63 20.04
N ALA A 80 -18.81 2.71 20.74
CA ALA A 80 -18.20 3.89 20.13
C ALA A 80 -16.74 3.61 19.78
N ARG A 81 -16.28 4.16 18.65
CA ARG A 81 -14.89 4.07 18.20
C ARG A 81 -14.31 5.48 18.07
N ARG A 82 -12.97 5.56 18.05
CA ARG A 82 -12.25 6.81 17.89
C ARG A 82 -12.23 7.24 16.42
N PHE A 83 -12.67 8.46 16.18
CA PHE A 83 -12.64 9.14 14.89
C PHE A 83 -11.67 10.30 14.96
N VAL A 84 -10.89 10.46 13.91
CA VAL A 84 -10.03 11.62 13.69
C VAL A 84 -10.37 12.21 12.34
N ALA A 85 -10.53 13.52 12.28
CA ALA A 85 -10.90 14.22 11.07
C ALA A 85 -10.03 15.45 10.85
N VAL A 86 -9.77 15.74 9.59
CA VAL A 86 -9.15 17.00 9.15
C VAL A 86 -10.04 17.63 8.10
N ARG A 87 -10.05 18.96 8.06
CA ARG A 87 -10.71 19.71 6.99
C ARG A 87 -9.77 20.76 6.44
N GLN A 88 -9.81 20.95 5.13
CA GLN A 88 -9.01 21.95 4.43
C GLN A 88 -9.93 23.02 3.86
N LEU A 89 -9.62 24.28 4.11
CA LEU A 89 -10.30 25.41 3.49
C LEU A 89 -10.01 25.42 1.98
N VAL A 90 -11.03 25.21 1.16
CA VAL A 90 -10.91 25.18 -0.31
C VAL A 90 -11.18 26.55 -0.91
N LYS A 91 -12.26 27.20 -0.47
CA LYS A 91 -12.64 28.53 -0.96
C LYS A 91 -13.44 29.30 0.07
N ARG A 92 -13.40 30.63 -0.06
CA ARG A 92 -14.32 31.52 0.64
C ARG A 92 -15.26 32.13 -0.39
N GLU A 93 -16.54 31.79 -0.31
CA GLU A 93 -17.56 32.40 -1.15
C GLU A 93 -18.06 33.67 -0.49
N LYS A 94 -17.91 34.81 -1.16
CA LYS A 94 -18.58 36.05 -0.78
C LYS A 94 -19.95 36.10 -1.46
N LYS A 95 -20.98 35.66 -0.74
CA LYS A 95 -22.39 36.01 -1.03
C LYS A 95 -22.83 37.10 -0.03
N LEU A 96 -24.11 37.17 0.32
CA LEU A 96 -24.64 38.05 1.38
C LEU A 96 -23.96 37.83 2.75
N VAL A 97 -23.34 36.65 2.95
CA VAL A 97 -22.47 36.30 4.09
C VAL A 97 -21.23 35.59 3.53
N GLU A 98 -20.06 35.79 4.15
CA GLU A 98 -18.83 35.07 3.81
C GLU A 98 -18.93 33.61 4.28
N VAL A 99 -18.98 32.67 3.35
CA VAL A 99 -19.09 31.23 3.63
C VAL A 99 -17.79 30.55 3.27
N SER A 100 -17.14 29.94 4.26
CA SER A 100 -15.95 29.11 4.06
C SER A 100 -16.37 27.69 3.65
N VAL A 101 -15.87 27.23 2.50
CA VAL A 101 -16.12 25.89 1.98
C VAL A 101 -14.90 25.03 2.29
N TYR A 102 -15.16 23.91 2.96
CA TYR A 102 -14.14 22.97 3.40
C TYR A 102 -14.27 21.63 2.69
N GLU A 103 -13.13 20.99 2.42
CA GLU A 103 -13.06 19.57 2.09
C GLU A 103 -12.77 18.77 3.35
N TYR A 104 -13.55 17.71 3.60
CA TYR A 104 -13.46 16.90 4.82
C TYR A 104 -12.81 15.55 4.57
N PHE A 105 -11.93 15.16 5.48
CA PHE A 105 -11.35 13.83 5.55
C PHE A 105 -11.56 13.29 6.97
N CYS A 106 -12.11 12.08 7.08
CA CYS A 106 -12.37 11.45 8.37
C CYS A 106 -11.89 10.00 8.35
N TYR A 107 -11.36 9.55 9.49
CA TYR A 107 -10.78 8.24 9.68
C TYR A 107 -11.25 7.65 11.00
N VAL A 108 -11.53 6.35 11.01
CA VAL A 108 -11.71 5.56 12.23
C VAL A 108 -10.40 4.84 12.51
N THR A 109 -9.88 4.94 13.73
CA THR A 109 -8.52 4.47 14.05
C THR A 109 -8.33 4.06 15.50
N THR A 110 -7.54 3.00 15.72
CA THR A 110 -7.01 2.63 17.05
C THR A 110 -5.64 3.23 17.32
N GLU A 111 -4.98 3.73 16.28
CA GLU A 111 -3.62 4.25 16.38
C GLU A 111 -3.60 5.56 17.15
N ARG A 112 -2.61 5.75 18.02
CA ARG A 112 -2.39 7.00 18.79
C ARG A 112 -1.73 8.07 17.92
N LEU A 113 -2.36 8.38 16.80
CA LEU A 113 -1.95 9.44 15.86
C LEU A 113 -2.83 10.67 16.07
N SER A 114 -2.26 11.86 15.94
CA SER A 114 -3.04 13.09 15.76
C SER A 114 -3.84 13.01 14.44
N PRO A 115 -4.91 13.80 14.28
CA PRO A 115 -5.70 13.77 13.06
C PRO A 115 -4.88 14.08 11.80
N MET A 116 -3.97 15.05 11.86
CA MET A 116 -3.08 15.38 10.75
C MET A 116 -2.08 14.25 10.44
N GLU A 117 -1.53 13.60 11.46
CA GLU A 117 -0.66 12.43 11.25
C GLU A 117 -1.42 11.25 10.65
N ALA A 118 -2.67 11.01 11.07
CA ALA A 118 -3.53 9.99 10.50
C ALA A 118 -3.82 10.28 9.01
N HIS A 119 -4.10 11.53 8.65
CA HIS A 119 -4.28 11.95 7.27
C HIS A 119 -3.03 11.68 6.42
N ARG A 120 -1.84 12.11 6.89
CA ARG A 120 -0.57 11.86 6.22
C ARG A 120 -0.23 10.37 6.13
N CYS A 121 -0.49 9.61 7.18
CA CYS A 121 -0.28 8.15 7.22
C CYS A 121 -1.19 7.41 6.24
N TYR A 122 -2.43 7.87 6.10
CA TYR A 122 -3.36 7.39 5.08
C TYR A 122 -2.86 7.70 3.67
N GLY A 123 -2.30 8.89 3.42
CA GLY A 123 -1.70 9.26 2.14
C GLY A 123 -0.60 8.31 1.66
N LYS A 124 0.15 7.68 2.59
CA LYS A 124 1.13 6.63 2.27
C LYS A 124 0.50 5.32 1.74
N ARG A 125 -0.84 5.22 1.63
CA ARG A 125 -1.54 4.10 0.98
C ARG A 125 -1.29 4.07 -0.53
N ALA A 126 -0.97 5.20 -1.16
CA ALA A 126 -0.69 5.29 -2.60
C ALA A 126 0.32 4.23 -3.07
N THR A 127 1.26 3.82 -2.22
CA THR A 127 2.19 2.73 -2.50
C THR A 127 1.48 1.42 -2.89
N CYS A 128 0.39 1.03 -2.21
CA CYS A 128 -0.34 -0.20 -2.55
C CYS A 128 -1.01 -0.12 -3.93
N GLU A 129 -1.53 1.06 -4.30
CA GLU A 129 -2.13 1.28 -5.62
C GLU A 129 -1.08 1.21 -6.72
N THR A 130 0.11 1.79 -6.50
CA THR A 130 1.26 1.65 -7.39
C THR A 130 1.66 0.19 -7.58
N LEU A 131 1.75 -0.61 -6.51
CA LEU A 131 2.08 -2.04 -6.62
C LEU A 131 1.03 -2.82 -7.44
N ILE A 132 -0.26 -2.50 -7.25
CA ILE A 132 -1.37 -3.12 -8.00
C ILE A 132 -1.30 -2.71 -9.47
N GLU A 133 -1.04 -1.45 -9.77
CA GLU A 133 -0.90 -0.94 -11.13
C GLU A 133 0.30 -1.56 -11.85
N GLU A 134 1.47 -1.61 -11.19
CA GLU A 134 2.66 -2.28 -11.72
C GLU A 134 2.36 -3.77 -12.00
N SER A 135 1.67 -4.45 -11.10
CA SER A 135 1.29 -5.86 -11.29
C SER A 135 0.34 -6.04 -12.48
N LYS A 136 -0.69 -5.21 -12.59
CA LYS A 136 -1.68 -5.28 -13.69
C LYS A 136 -1.03 -4.99 -15.05
N GLY A 137 -0.25 -3.92 -15.13
CA GLY A 137 0.34 -3.42 -16.39
C GLY A 137 1.63 -4.14 -16.78
N GLN A 138 2.61 -4.22 -15.87
CA GLN A 138 3.97 -4.68 -16.21
C GLN A 138 4.12 -6.20 -16.17
N MET A 139 3.30 -6.90 -15.38
CA MET A 139 3.27 -8.36 -15.32
C MET A 139 2.16 -8.98 -16.15
N ASN A 140 1.44 -8.17 -16.94
CA ASN A 140 0.39 -8.60 -17.85
C ASN A 140 -0.77 -9.35 -17.16
N ALA A 141 -0.91 -9.21 -15.83
CA ALA A 141 -1.94 -9.86 -15.04
C ALA A 141 -3.36 -9.43 -15.45
N GLY A 142 -3.50 -8.26 -16.09
CA GLY A 142 -4.77 -7.75 -16.62
C GLY A 142 -5.11 -8.21 -18.05
N HIS A 143 -4.21 -8.92 -18.75
CA HIS A 143 -4.38 -9.29 -20.16
C HIS A 143 -4.26 -10.80 -20.42
N ILE A 144 -4.61 -11.62 -19.44
CA ILE A 144 -4.66 -13.07 -19.59
C ILE A 144 -5.91 -13.41 -20.40
N ARG A 145 -5.72 -14.03 -21.58
CA ARG A 145 -6.79 -14.27 -22.57
C ARG A 145 -7.20 -15.73 -22.67
N THR A 146 -6.96 -16.56 -21.65
CA THR A 146 -7.41 -17.94 -21.72
C THR A 146 -8.94 -17.98 -21.55
N GLY A 147 -9.61 -18.90 -22.26
CA GLY A 147 -11.05 -19.09 -22.16
C GLY A 147 -11.49 -19.79 -20.86
N GLU A 148 -10.55 -20.18 -20.00
CA GLU A 148 -10.80 -20.99 -18.80
C GLU A 148 -10.44 -20.22 -17.53
N PHE A 149 -11.35 -20.26 -16.55
CA PHE A 149 -11.17 -19.53 -15.28
C PHE A 149 -9.94 -20.03 -14.49
N LEU A 150 -9.76 -21.35 -14.38
CA LEU A 150 -8.65 -21.93 -13.62
C LEU A 150 -7.29 -21.63 -14.26
N ALA A 151 -7.21 -21.67 -15.60
CA ALA A 151 -6.00 -21.28 -16.31
C ALA A 151 -5.67 -19.79 -16.09
N ASN A 152 -6.68 -18.91 -16.15
CA ASN A 152 -6.51 -17.50 -15.82
C ASN A 152 -6.05 -17.29 -14.36
N ALA A 153 -6.62 -18.03 -13.41
CA ALA A 153 -6.23 -17.95 -12.00
C ALA A 153 -4.78 -18.40 -11.79
N ALA A 154 -4.36 -19.52 -12.41
CA ALA A 154 -2.98 -20.01 -12.31
C ALA A 154 -1.98 -19.00 -12.90
N LEU A 155 -2.25 -18.48 -14.10
CA LEU A 155 -1.39 -17.47 -14.74
C LEU A 155 -1.33 -16.16 -13.93
N PHE A 156 -2.44 -15.75 -13.32
CA PHE A 156 -2.47 -14.61 -12.42
C PHE A 156 -1.58 -14.83 -11.19
N GLN A 157 -1.66 -15.99 -10.54
CA GLN A 157 -0.80 -16.32 -9.40
C GLN A 157 0.68 -16.38 -9.78
N CYS A 158 1.02 -16.94 -10.94
CA CYS A 158 2.39 -16.91 -11.47
C CYS A 158 2.90 -15.48 -11.68
N ALA A 159 2.05 -14.58 -12.20
CA ALA A 159 2.40 -13.17 -12.39
C ALA A 159 2.65 -12.46 -11.04
N VAL A 160 1.82 -12.72 -10.02
CA VAL A 160 2.00 -12.19 -8.66
C VAL A 160 3.28 -12.74 -8.03
N LEU A 161 3.56 -14.03 -8.16
CA LEU A 161 4.77 -14.65 -7.64
C LEU A 161 6.03 -14.04 -8.27
N ALA A 162 6.06 -13.93 -9.61
CA ALA A 162 7.18 -13.32 -10.33
C ALA A 162 7.36 -11.84 -9.96
N TYR A 163 6.28 -11.10 -9.74
CA TYR A 163 6.34 -9.72 -9.25
C TYR A 163 7.02 -9.63 -7.88
N ASN A 164 6.52 -10.42 -6.93
CA ASN A 164 7.03 -10.45 -5.57
C ASN A 164 8.50 -10.85 -5.54
N LEU A 165 8.89 -11.86 -6.31
CA LEU A 165 10.28 -12.30 -6.43
C LEU A 165 11.18 -11.17 -6.92
N LEU A 166 10.80 -10.47 -8.00
CA LEU A 166 11.60 -9.37 -8.52
C LEU A 166 11.71 -8.21 -7.52
N LYS A 167 10.62 -7.83 -6.87
CA LYS A 167 10.66 -6.78 -5.84
C LYS A 167 11.50 -7.19 -4.63
N TRP A 168 11.42 -8.44 -4.18
CA TRP A 168 12.26 -8.96 -3.10
C TRP A 168 13.73 -8.94 -3.45
N MET A 169 14.09 -9.44 -4.63
CA MET A 169 15.47 -9.39 -5.12
C MET A 169 15.97 -7.94 -5.22
N GLY A 170 15.12 -7.01 -5.66
CA GLY A 170 15.47 -5.58 -5.69
C GLY A 170 15.68 -4.97 -4.30
N LEU A 171 14.85 -5.34 -3.33
CA LEU A 171 14.99 -4.94 -1.93
C LEU A 171 16.31 -5.46 -1.33
N LEU A 172 16.63 -6.73 -1.56
CA LEU A 172 17.85 -7.37 -1.05
C LEU A 172 19.11 -6.82 -1.73
N SER A 173 19.04 -6.46 -3.01
CA SER A 173 20.16 -5.86 -3.75
C SER A 173 20.46 -4.43 -3.27
N GLY A 174 19.46 -3.73 -2.71
CA GLY A 174 19.58 -2.38 -2.19
C GLY A 174 19.90 -1.31 -3.25
N GLY A 175 20.36 -0.14 -2.78
CA GLY A 175 20.84 0.94 -3.63
C GLY A 175 19.79 1.47 -4.62
N VAL A 176 20.21 1.70 -5.87
CA VAL A 176 19.33 2.21 -6.94
C VAL A 176 18.32 1.17 -7.43
N ILE A 177 18.68 -0.12 -7.36
CA ILE A 177 17.86 -1.24 -7.85
C ILE A 177 16.56 -1.35 -7.06
N GLN A 178 16.61 -1.11 -5.75
CA GLN A 178 15.42 -1.11 -4.89
C GLN A 178 14.33 -0.14 -5.38
N LYS A 179 14.72 0.95 -6.04
CA LYS A 179 13.81 1.98 -6.57
C LYS A 179 13.33 1.67 -7.98
N TRP A 180 13.86 0.65 -8.65
CA TRP A 180 13.49 0.33 -10.01
C TRP A 180 12.12 -0.34 -10.10
N GLU A 181 11.39 0.02 -11.15
CA GLU A 181 10.19 -0.69 -11.55
C GLU A 181 10.56 -2.04 -12.19
N VAL A 182 9.62 -2.99 -12.18
CA VAL A 182 9.84 -4.32 -12.74
C VAL A 182 10.20 -4.28 -14.22
N LYS A 183 9.64 -3.34 -14.99
CA LYS A 183 10.00 -3.13 -16.39
C LYS A 183 11.46 -2.72 -16.56
N THR A 184 11.97 -1.85 -15.70
CA THR A 184 13.37 -1.40 -15.69
C THR A 184 14.31 -2.54 -15.35
N MET A 185 13.97 -3.31 -14.31
CA MET A 185 14.73 -4.50 -13.92
C MET A 185 14.73 -5.55 -15.03
N ARG A 186 13.58 -5.77 -15.70
CA ARG A 186 13.49 -6.68 -16.85
C ARG A 186 14.37 -6.23 -18.00
N LEU A 187 14.44 -4.93 -18.28
CA LEU A 187 15.26 -4.39 -19.36
C LEU A 187 16.75 -4.52 -19.06
N TRP A 188 17.18 -4.12 -17.87
CA TRP A 188 18.61 -3.98 -17.55
C TRP A 188 19.25 -5.21 -16.92
N LEU A 189 18.46 -6.04 -16.21
CA LEU A 189 19.00 -7.19 -15.47
C LEU A 189 18.68 -8.52 -16.13
N ILE A 190 17.52 -8.63 -16.78
CA ILE A 190 17.02 -9.91 -17.34
C ILE A 190 17.25 -9.99 -18.85
N ARG A 191 17.01 -8.91 -19.60
CA ARG A 191 17.20 -8.88 -21.06
C ARG A 191 18.66 -8.68 -21.49
N VAL A 192 19.61 -8.88 -20.58
CA VAL A 192 21.03 -8.90 -20.91
C VAL A 192 21.32 -10.15 -21.73
N ALA A 193 21.93 -9.96 -22.91
CA ALA A 193 22.35 -11.09 -23.73
C ALA A 193 23.39 -11.92 -22.97
N GLY A 194 23.22 -13.23 -22.96
CA GLY A 194 24.16 -14.13 -22.31
C GLY A 194 24.18 -15.49 -22.99
N LYS A 195 25.32 -16.19 -22.88
CA LYS A 195 25.48 -17.55 -23.36
C LYS A 195 25.58 -18.48 -22.16
N LEU A 196 24.57 -19.31 -21.98
CA LEU A 196 24.59 -20.37 -20.98
C LEU A 196 25.43 -21.54 -21.52
N VAL A 197 26.49 -21.92 -20.79
CA VAL A 197 27.43 -22.97 -21.17
C VAL A 197 27.49 -24.00 -20.06
N GLU A 198 27.41 -25.28 -20.41
CA GLU A 198 27.67 -26.37 -19.48
C GLU A 198 29.13 -26.83 -19.60
N ARG A 199 29.84 -26.88 -18.47
CA ARG A 199 31.14 -27.54 -18.37
C ARG A 199 31.18 -28.40 -17.12
N SER A 200 31.55 -29.67 -17.26
CA SER A 200 31.72 -30.60 -16.13
C SER A 200 30.51 -30.67 -15.20
N ARG A 201 29.29 -30.70 -15.75
CA ARG A 201 28.00 -30.68 -15.02
C ARG A 201 27.72 -29.40 -14.22
N GLN A 202 28.45 -28.32 -14.50
CA GLN A 202 28.18 -26.99 -13.97
C GLN A 202 27.71 -26.06 -15.09
N MET A 203 26.64 -25.33 -14.81
CA MET A 203 26.09 -24.32 -15.71
C MET A 203 26.74 -22.97 -15.41
N THR A 204 27.26 -22.30 -16.43
CA THR A 204 27.86 -20.96 -16.30
C THR A 204 27.22 -20.03 -17.32
N LEU A 205 26.67 -18.90 -16.85
CA LEU A 205 26.16 -17.85 -17.72
C LEU A 205 27.30 -16.90 -18.10
N LYS A 206 27.68 -16.87 -19.38
CA LYS A 206 28.67 -15.92 -19.91
C LYS A 206 27.98 -14.66 -20.41
N LEU A 207 28.38 -13.50 -19.92
CA LEU A 207 27.89 -12.20 -20.35
C LEU A 207 28.93 -11.47 -21.22
N PRO A 208 28.51 -10.51 -22.06
CA PRO A 208 29.40 -9.59 -22.76
C PRO A 208 30.28 -8.81 -21.78
N GLU A 209 31.51 -8.46 -22.18
CA GLU A 209 32.44 -7.68 -21.34
C GLU A 209 31.91 -6.29 -20.99
N LYS A 210 31.08 -5.70 -21.86
CA LYS A 210 30.48 -4.37 -21.68
C LYS A 210 28.98 -4.41 -21.98
N PHE A 211 28.17 -4.07 -20.98
CA PHE A 211 26.74 -3.83 -21.12
C PHE A 211 26.31 -2.72 -20.16
N LEU A 212 25.07 -2.26 -20.27
CA LEU A 212 24.56 -1.17 -19.43
C LEU A 212 24.24 -1.70 -18.02
N HIS A 213 24.52 -0.90 -16.99
CA HIS A 213 24.22 -1.22 -15.58
C HIS A 213 24.94 -2.47 -15.02
N GLN A 214 26.23 -2.63 -15.35
CA GLN A 214 27.04 -3.77 -14.86
C GLN A 214 27.16 -3.81 -13.35
N GLU A 215 27.41 -2.68 -12.70
CA GLU A 215 27.52 -2.61 -11.25
C GLU A 215 26.23 -3.04 -10.55
N GLU A 216 25.08 -2.65 -11.11
CA GLU A 216 23.78 -3.10 -10.61
C GLU A 216 23.54 -4.60 -10.86
N TRP A 217 23.95 -5.09 -12.04
CA TRP A 217 23.84 -6.51 -12.38
C TRP A 217 24.68 -7.39 -11.45
N GLU A 218 25.92 -6.99 -11.16
CA GLU A 218 26.80 -7.69 -10.22
C GLU A 218 26.24 -7.70 -8.80
N LYS A 219 25.66 -6.58 -8.34
CA LYS A 219 24.99 -6.52 -7.02
C LYS A 219 23.80 -7.46 -6.96
N TRP A 220 23.00 -7.50 -8.03
CA TRP A 220 21.86 -8.39 -8.17
C TRP A 220 22.27 -9.87 -8.15
N GLU A 221 23.31 -10.24 -8.91
CA GLU A 221 23.84 -11.60 -8.92
C GLU A 221 24.39 -11.99 -7.55
N ARG A 222 25.19 -11.13 -6.92
CA ARG A 222 25.78 -11.39 -5.60
C ARG A 222 24.71 -11.65 -4.55
N MET A 223 23.67 -10.81 -4.52
CA MET A 223 22.52 -11.02 -3.64
C MET A 223 21.92 -12.42 -3.81
N SER A 224 21.78 -12.93 -5.04
CA SER A 224 21.22 -14.27 -5.27
C SER A 224 22.09 -15.42 -4.75
N LEU A 225 23.39 -15.21 -4.61
CA LEU A 225 24.33 -16.19 -4.06
C LEU A 225 24.36 -16.18 -2.53
N ASP A 226 24.02 -15.03 -1.92
CA ASP A 226 24.05 -14.83 -0.47
C ASP A 226 22.73 -15.24 0.23
N VAL A 227 21.62 -15.39 -0.51
CA VAL A 227 20.34 -15.82 0.05
C VAL A 227 20.35 -17.33 0.33
N VAL A 228 20.51 -17.68 1.60
CA VAL A 228 20.26 -19.04 2.10
C VAL A 228 18.80 -19.11 2.59
N PHE A 229 17.97 -19.88 1.89
CA PHE A 229 16.64 -20.22 2.39
C PHE A 229 16.79 -21.23 3.53
N GLN A 230 16.52 -20.80 4.76
CA GLN A 230 16.39 -21.68 5.93
C GLN A 230 14.99 -22.30 6.00
#